data_AF-A0A830H3D0-F1
#
_entry.id   AF-A0A830H3D0-F1
#
_cell.length_a   1.000
_cell.length_b   1.000
_cell.length_c   1.000
_cell.angle_alpha   90.00
_cell.angle_beta   90.00
_cell.angle_gamma   90.00
#
_symmetry.space_group_name_H-M   'P 1'
#
loop_
_entity.id
_entity.type
_entity.pdbx_description
1 polymer ?
#
loop_
_entity_poly.entity_id
_entity_poly.type
_entity_poly.pdbx_seq_one_letter_code
_entity_poly.pdbx_strand_id
1 'polypeptide(L)' 'MVEFETEGEIPWVTIKLKDGSVLKMKVFVTGVIRVGNDPNTGLPIYAIQTQPVIQNVKIPSELIKKPGRGSNPMT' A
#
# COMPACT_ATOMS: atom_id res chain seq x y z
N MET A 1 -11.59 16.67 -5.30
CA MET A 1 -11.82 15.25 -4.97
C MET A 1 -13.27 14.96 -5.28
N VAL A 2 -13.59 13.79 -5.81
CA VAL A 2 -14.98 13.38 -6.06
C VAL A 2 -15.43 12.54 -4.86
N GLU A 3 -16.67 12.71 -4.43
CA GLU A 3 -17.28 11.82 -3.45
C GLU A 3 -17.39 10.41 -4.05
N PHE A 4 -17.06 9.40 -3.25
CA PHE A 4 -17.05 8.02 -3.70
C PHE A 4 -17.41 7.09 -2.55
N GLU A 5 -17.95 5.95 -2.91
CA GLU A 5 -18.17 4.81 -2.01
C GLU A 5 -17.45 3.60 -2.60
N THR A 6 -16.99 2.71 -1.73
CA THR A 6 -16.41 1.44 -2.14
C THR A 6 -17.38 0.32 -1.79
N GLU A 7 -17.85 -0.40 -2.80
CA GLU A 7 -18.62 -1.63 -2.60
C GLU A 7 -17.69 -2.84 -2.63
N GLY A 8 -17.87 -3.74 -1.67
CA GLY A 8 -17.06 -4.94 -1.50
C GLY A 8 -15.75 -4.71 -0.73
N GLU A 9 -15.01 -5.79 -0.51
CA GLU A 9 -13.73 -5.77 0.19
C GLU A 9 -12.58 -6.04 -0.79
N ILE A 10 -11.56 -5.19 -0.78
CA ILE A 10 -10.28 -5.50 -1.44
C ILE A 10 -9.56 -6.56 -0.58
N PRO A 11 -9.38 -7.81 -1.07
CA PRO A 11 -8.85 -8.88 -0.23
C PRO A 11 -7.37 -8.65 0.09
N TRP A 12 -6.93 -9.24 1.21
CA TRP A 12 -5.51 -9.35 1.49
C TRP A 12 -4.83 -10.28 0.49
N VAL A 13 -3.73 -9.81 -0.11
CA VAL A 13 -2.83 -10.60 -0.93
C VAL A 13 -1.71 -11.14 -0.07
N THR A 14 -1.50 -12.45 -0.08
CA THR A 14 -0.35 -13.09 0.57
C THR A 14 0.80 -13.23 -0.42
N ILE A 15 1.96 -12.67 -0.08
CA ILE A 15 3.15 -12.65 -0.93
C ILE A 15 4.23 -13.49 -0.23
N LYS A 16 4.71 -14.53 -0.90
CA LYS A 16 5.78 -15.41 -0.41
C LYS A 16 7.06 -15.08 -1.18
N LEU A 17 8.10 -14.66 -0.47
CA LEU A 17 9.39 -14.32 -1.06
C LEU A 17 10.32 -15.53 -1.08
N LYS A 18 11.31 -15.52 -1.99
CA LYS A 18 12.28 -16.62 -2.15
C LYS A 18 13.19 -16.82 -0.93
N ASP A 19 13.35 -15.80 -0.10
CA ASP A 19 14.11 -15.84 1.16
C ASP A 19 13.34 -16.48 2.33
N GLY A 20 12.08 -16.90 2.10
CA GLY A 20 11.22 -17.50 3.12
C GLY A 20 10.37 -16.49 3.91
N SER A 21 10.46 -15.20 3.59
CA SER A 21 9.57 -14.17 4.13
C SER A 21 8.14 -14.32 3.59
N VAL A 22 7.17 -13.96 4.43
CA VAL A 22 5.75 -13.89 4.06
C VAL A 22 5.22 -12.52 4.43
N LEU A 23 4.68 -11.83 3.43
CA LEU A 23 4.01 -10.54 3.58
C LEU A 23 2.52 -10.71 3.31
N LYS A 24 1.72 -9.85 3.91
CA LYS A 24 0.35 -9.59 3.50
C LYS A 24 0.24 -8.13 3.07
N MET A 25 -0.48 -7.88 1.97
CA MET A 25 -0.74 -6.54 1.48
C MET A 25 -2.24 -6.36 1.23
N LYS A 26 -2.80 -5.23 1.62
CA LYS A 26 -4.16 -4.82 1.27
C LYS A 26 -4.13 -3.36 0.83
N VAL A 27 -4.87 -3.05 -0.23
CA VAL A 27 -4.96 -1.70 -0.78
C VAL A 27 -6.23 -1.05 -0.26
N PHE A 28 -6.12 0.21 0.14
CA PHE A 28 -7.24 1.06 0.50
C PHE A 28 -7.36 2.19 -0.53
N VAL A 29 -8.57 2.44 -1.01
CA VAL A 29 -8.86 3.63 -1.82
C VAL A 29 -9.02 4.81 -0.86
N THR A 30 -8.19 5.83 -1.04
CA THR A 30 -8.20 7.03 -0.20
C THR A 30 -8.79 8.23 -0.94
N GLY A 31 -8.97 8.12 -2.26
CA GLY A 31 -9.49 9.21 -3.06
C GLY A 31 -9.80 8.83 -4.49
N VAL A 32 -10.75 9.56 -5.07
CA VAL A 32 -11.02 9.56 -6.51
C VAL A 32 -10.94 11.01 -7.00
N ILE A 33 -10.20 11.23 -8.08
CA ILE A 33 -10.01 12.55 -8.69
C ILE A 33 -10.41 12.45 -10.16
N ARG A 34 -11.32 13.32 -10.62
CA ARG A 34 -11.55 13.53 -12.05
C ARG A 34 -10.42 14.39 -12.60
N VAL A 35 -9.67 13.87 -13.56
CA VAL A 35 -8.48 14.53 -14.10
C VAL A 35 -8.70 15.12 -15.49
N GLY A 36 -9.87 14.88 -16.08
CA GLY A 36 -10.25 15.45 -17.37
C GLY A 36 -11.26 14.57 -18.08
N ASN A 37 -11.28 14.70 -19.41
CA ASN A 37 -12.07 13.89 -20.31
C ASN A 37 -11.16 13.42 -21.46
N ASP A 38 -11.37 12.20 -21.93
CA ASP A 38 -10.70 11.68 -23.11
C ASP A 38 -11.10 12.53 -24.34
N PRO A 39 -10.13 13.01 -25.15
CA PRO A 39 -10.42 13.97 -26.21
C PRO A 39 -11.17 13.37 -27.41
N ASN A 40 -11.16 12.05 -27.59
CA ASN A 40 -11.81 11.39 -28.73
C ASN A 40 -13.23 10.95 -28.40
N THR A 41 -13.47 10.55 -27.15
CA THR A 41 -14.74 9.96 -26.70
C THR A 41 -15.53 10.90 -25.79
N GLY A 42 -14.89 11.91 -25.20
CA GLY A 42 -15.49 12.80 -24.21
C GLY A 42 -15.75 12.15 -22.86
N LEU A 43 -15.36 10.88 -22.64
CA LEU A 43 -15.59 10.17 -21.38
C LEU A 43 -14.70 10.75 -20.26
N PRO A 44 -15.20 10.87 -19.02
CA PRO A 44 -14.39 11.36 -17.91
C PRO A 44 -13.26 10.38 -17.59
N ILE A 45 -12.08 10.92 -17.31
CA ILE A 45 -10.92 10.17 -16.82
C ILE A 45 -10.81 10.38 -15.32
N TYR A 46 -10.67 9.28 -14.58
CA TYR A 46 -10.50 9.29 -13.13
C TYR A 46 -9.13 8.71 -12.74
N ALA A 47 -8.50 9.35 -11.77
CA ALA A 47 -7.36 8.81 -11.05
C ALA A 47 -7.82 8.30 -9.67
N ILE A 48 -7.48 7.06 -9.35
CA ILE A 48 -7.76 6.46 -8.03
C ILE A 48 -6.50 6.59 -7.18
N GLN A 49 -6.61 7.32 -6.08
CA GLN A 49 -5.58 7.38 -5.08
C GLN A 49 -5.71 6.18 -4.15
N THR A 50 -4.59 5.49 -3.94
CA THR A 50 -4.55 4.28 -3.13
C THR A 50 -3.44 4.37 -2.10
N GLN A 51 -3.66 3.71 -0.96
CA GLN A 51 -2.66 3.53 0.08
C GLN A 51 -2.55 2.03 0.39
N PRO A 52 -1.43 1.37 0.04
CA PRO A 52 -1.20 -0.01 0.43
C PRO A 52 -0.80 -0.08 1.91
N VAL A 53 -1.41 -1.01 2.63
CA VAL A 53 -0.96 -1.45 3.95
C VAL A 53 -0.24 -2.77 3.79
N ILE A 54 0.98 -2.84 4.33
CA ILE A 54 1.85 -4.01 4.26
C ILE A 54 2.07 -4.53 5.67
N GLN A 55 1.88 -5.83 5.86
CA GLN A 55 2.12 -6.54 7.10
C GLN A 55 3.18 -7.62 6.87
N ASN A 56 4.23 -7.58 7.69
CA ASN A 56 5.21 -8.66 7.77
C ASN A 56 4.60 -9.80 8.60
N VAL A 57 4.30 -10.95 7.98
CA VAL A 57 3.71 -12.12 8.66
C VAL A 57 4.79 -13.06 9.18
N LYS A 58 5.81 -13.32 8.36
CA LYS A 58 6.97 -14.13 8.73
C LYS A 58 8.19 -13.47 8.13
N ILE A 59 9.21 -13.21 8.95
CA ILE A 59 10.52 -12.74 8.51
C ILE A 59 11.57 -13.68 9.12
N PRO A 60 12.43 -14.30 8.31
CA PRO A 60 13.56 -15.08 8.80
C PRO A 60 14.43 -14.26 9.77
N SER A 61 14.84 -14.88 10.88
CA SER A 61 15.55 -14.19 11.98
C SER A 61 16.87 -13.57 11.55
N GLU A 62 17.56 -14.18 10.59
CA GLU A 62 18.81 -13.73 10.00
C GLU A 62 18.67 -12.41 9.23
N LEU A 63 17.44 -12.04 8.81
CA LEU A 63 17.15 -10.77 8.16
C LEU A 63 16.81 -9.66 9.18
N ILE A 64 16.56 -10.01 10.44
CA ILE A 64 16.19 -9.06 11.49
C ILE A 64 17.48 -8.47 12.10
N LYS A 65 17.78 -7.22 11.76
CA LYS A 65 18.85 -6.47 12.42
C LYS A 65 18.44 -6.17 13.86
N LYS A 66 19.36 -6.41 14.81
CA LYS A 66 19.18 -5.95 16.19
C LYS A 66 19.09 -4.42 16.19
N PRO A 67 18.19 -3.81 16.98
CA PRO A 67 18.18 -2.38 17.16
C PRO A 67 19.59 -1.91 17.55
N GLY A 68 20.15 -0.96 16.81
CA GLY A 68 21.41 -0.33 17.21
C GLY A 68 21.22 0.26 18.60
N ARG A 69 22.19 0.06 19.50
CA ARG A 69 22.23 0.76 20.79
C ARG A 69 22.26 2.24 20.45
N GLY A 70 21.12 2.93 20.62
CA GLY A 70 21.02 4.35 20.28
C GLY A 70 22.10 5.11 21.02
N SER A 71 23.08 5.64 20.29
CA SER A 71 23.90 6.72 20.80
C SER A 71 22.97 7.91 20.94
N ASN A 72 22.43 8.12 22.14
CA ASN A 72 21.70 9.32 22.50
C ASN A 72 22.68 10.51 22.41
N PRO A 73 22.58 11.43 21.44
CA PRO A 73 23.34 12.66 21.48
C PRO A 73 22.54 13.65 22.32
N MET A 74 22.57 13.48 23.63
CA MET A 74 22.17 14.50 24.60
C MET A 74 23.38 14.76 25.50
N THR A 75 24.37 15.43 24.91
CA THR A 75 25.39 16.26 25.57
C THR A 75 25.79 17.35 24.60
#